data_AF-Q5X075-F1
#
_entry.id   AF-Q5X075-F1
#
_cell.length_a   1.000
_cell.length_b   1.000
_cell.length_c   1.000
_cell.angle_alpha   90.00
_cell.angle_beta   90.00
_cell.angle_gamma   90.00
#
_symmetry.space_group_name_H-M   'P 1'
#
loop_
_entity.id
_entity.type
_entity.pdbx_description
1 polymer ?
#
loop_
_entity_poly.entity_id
_entity_poly.type
_entity_poly.pdbx_seq_one_letter_code
_entity_poly.pdbx_strand_id
1 'polypeptide(L)'
;MVNSHFLGVNLTELNIKKEIGKRILEARKAKGLTLKALGELAGGLKQTRLTNWEQGVRTPGPEEIKSLAEALDVSPAYLMCLSDEAQVKVVKKTSHLIPLLDHHQACQARLHVNTIRVQGTCGDAALISVSAALLPELSDEAFALKMTDESMMPEIRVGDVLIVDPSIEPAPGDFVVVKVPSISNAIVCKYRKLSYTSPEFELLTANDNWPNITVTADIDAEIIGSILQNLRNY
;
A
#
# COMPACT_ATOMS: atom_id res chain seq x y z
N MET A 1 10.86 22.51 60.41
CA MET A 1 10.14 22.78 59.14
C MET A 1 10.34 21.58 58.24
N VAL A 2 9.30 20.77 58.04
CA VAL A 2 9.40 19.52 57.27
C VAL A 2 9.13 19.82 55.80
N ASN A 3 10.03 19.36 54.94
CA ASN A 3 10.02 19.46 53.48
C ASN A 3 8.64 19.19 52.86
N SER A 4 8.01 20.24 52.31
CA SER A 4 6.78 20.15 51.51
C SER A 4 7.01 20.00 50.01
N HIS A 5 8.27 19.88 49.55
CA HIS A 5 8.61 19.88 48.12
C HIS A 5 8.75 18.48 47.47
N PHE A 6 8.59 17.39 48.22
CA PHE A 6 8.78 16.01 47.71
C PHE A 6 7.48 15.24 47.38
N LEU A 7 6.32 15.76 47.76
CA LEU A 7 5.02 15.07 47.60
C LEU A 7 4.33 15.36 46.26
N GLY A 8 4.64 16.48 45.60
CA GLY A 8 3.95 16.92 44.38
C GLY A 8 4.35 16.16 43.10
N VAL A 9 5.62 15.78 42.96
CA VAL A 9 6.14 15.07 41.77
C VAL A 9 5.79 13.58 41.80
N ASN A 10 5.74 12.98 42.99
CA ASN A 10 5.43 11.55 43.14
C ASN A 10 3.98 11.21 42.79
N LEU A 11 3.04 12.12 43.06
CA LEU A 11 1.62 11.86 42.82
C LEU A 11 1.28 11.89 41.33
N THR A 12 1.89 12.79 40.56
CA THR A 12 1.70 12.88 39.10
C THR A 12 2.39 11.72 38.39
N GLU A 13 3.61 11.35 38.79
CA GLU A 13 4.34 10.23 38.20
C GLU A 13 3.66 8.88 38.50
N LEU A 14 3.16 8.68 39.73
CA LEU A 14 2.39 7.49 40.10
C LEU A 14 1.07 7.37 39.34
N ASN A 15 0.43 8.50 39.04
CA ASN A 15 -0.81 8.54 38.28
C ASN A 15 -0.58 8.15 36.81
N ILE A 16 0.52 8.65 36.21
CA ILE A 16 0.90 8.31 34.82
C ILE A 16 1.21 6.82 34.69
N LYS A 17 1.97 6.24 35.63
CA LYS A 17 2.32 4.79 35.59
C LYS A 17 1.08 3.90 35.62
N LYS A 18 0.09 4.25 36.45
CA LYS A 18 -1.18 3.54 36.51
C LYS A 18 -2.00 3.69 35.25
N GLU A 19 -2.03 4.88 34.66
CA GLU A 19 -2.78 5.12 33.43
C GLU A 19 -2.18 4.37 32.23
N ILE A 20 -0.84 4.33 32.11
CA ILE A 20 -0.15 3.50 31.12
C ILE A 20 -0.55 2.02 31.28
N GLY A 21 -0.50 1.51 32.52
CA GLY A 21 -0.91 0.14 32.83
C GLY A 21 -2.36 -0.16 32.45
N LYS A 22 -3.26 0.78 32.77
CA LYS A 22 -4.67 0.69 32.44
C LYS A 22 -4.91 0.64 30.92
N ARG A 23 -4.21 1.47 30.13
CA ARG A 23 -4.33 1.46 28.66
C ARG A 23 -3.84 0.15 28.04
N ILE A 24 -2.76 -0.43 28.56
CA ILE A 24 -2.27 -1.75 28.14
C ILE A 24 -3.34 -2.82 28.42
N LEU A 25 -3.92 -2.80 29.63
CA LEU A 25 -4.97 -3.73 30.05
C LEU A 25 -6.22 -3.62 29.17
N GLU A 26 -6.67 -2.40 28.90
CA GLU A 26 -7.84 -2.12 28.06
C GLU A 26 -7.61 -2.57 26.61
N ALA A 27 -6.47 -2.21 26.02
CA ALA A 27 -6.11 -2.61 24.66
C ALA A 27 -6.00 -4.14 24.53
N ARG A 28 -5.39 -4.82 25.51
CA ARG A 28 -5.31 -6.29 25.52
C ARG A 28 -6.68 -6.93 25.57
N LYS A 29 -7.56 -6.43 26.46
CA LYS A 29 -8.94 -6.94 26.60
C LYS A 29 -9.78 -6.68 25.35
N ALA A 30 -9.65 -5.51 24.74
CA ALA A 30 -10.33 -5.17 23.50
C ALA A 30 -9.96 -6.15 22.37
N LYS A 31 -8.71 -6.60 22.33
CA LYS A 31 -8.21 -7.58 21.37
C LYS A 31 -8.47 -9.05 21.77
N GLY A 32 -9.14 -9.29 22.90
CA GLY A 32 -9.45 -10.63 23.40
C GLY A 32 -8.23 -11.47 23.80
N LEU A 33 -7.07 -10.84 24.04
CA LEU A 33 -5.82 -11.56 24.29
C LEU A 33 -5.66 -11.95 25.77
N THR A 34 -5.15 -13.15 26.03
CA THR A 34 -4.65 -13.52 27.36
C THR A 34 -3.27 -12.91 27.60
N LEU A 35 -2.84 -12.81 28.86
CA LEU A 35 -1.47 -12.35 29.19
C LEU A 35 -0.40 -13.24 28.54
N LYS A 36 -0.66 -14.55 28.42
CA LYS A 36 0.23 -15.48 27.73
C LYS A 36 0.34 -15.15 26.24
N ALA A 37 -0.80 -15.02 25.57
CA ALA A 37 -0.86 -14.72 24.13
C ALA A 37 -0.23 -13.36 23.80
N LEU A 38 -0.49 -12.33 24.61
CA LEU A 38 0.16 -11.03 24.45
C LEU A 38 1.68 -11.14 24.61
N GLY A 39 2.15 -11.91 25.60
CA GLY A 39 3.58 -12.11 25.82
C GLY A 39 4.27 -12.78 24.64
N GLU A 40 3.63 -13.78 24.05
CA GLU A 40 4.13 -14.47 22.85
C GLU A 40 4.19 -13.52 21.63
N LEU A 41 3.14 -12.72 21.41
CA LEU A 41 3.09 -11.74 20.31
C LEU A 41 4.08 -10.58 20.47
N ALA A 42 4.32 -10.11 21.69
CA ALA A 42 5.17 -8.96 21.98
C ALA A 42 6.66 -9.33 22.20
N GLY A 43 7.14 -10.45 21.62
CA GLY A 43 8.54 -10.85 21.66
C GLY A 43 8.93 -11.77 22.83
N GLY A 44 8.02 -12.63 23.28
CA GLY A 44 8.30 -13.65 24.31
C GLY A 44 8.33 -13.10 25.74
N LEU A 45 7.54 -12.07 26.04
CA LEU A 45 7.48 -11.44 27.35
C LEU A 45 6.80 -12.35 28.38
N LYS A 46 7.41 -12.47 29.56
CA LYS A 46 6.85 -13.26 30.67
C LYS A 46 5.55 -12.63 31.19
N GLN A 47 4.54 -13.45 31.48
CA GLN A 47 3.23 -13.01 32.00
C GLN A 47 3.35 -12.12 33.23
N THR A 48 4.27 -12.43 34.16
CA THR A 48 4.51 -11.63 35.36
C THR A 48 4.96 -10.19 35.05
N ARG A 49 5.70 -9.96 33.95
CA ARG A 49 6.07 -8.60 33.52
C ARG A 49 4.84 -7.81 33.08
N LEU A 50 4.01 -8.43 32.24
CA LEU A 50 2.77 -7.85 31.76
C LEU A 50 1.81 -7.51 32.91
N THR A 51 1.64 -8.41 33.88
CA THR A 51 0.81 -8.13 35.08
C THR A 51 1.32 -6.94 35.87
N ASN A 52 2.65 -6.84 36.09
CA ASN A 52 3.23 -5.70 36.81
C ASN A 52 3.02 -4.38 36.07
N TRP A 53 3.02 -4.40 34.74
CA TRP A 53 2.74 -3.21 33.93
C TRP A 53 1.26 -2.85 33.97
N GLU A 54 0.35 -3.81 33.77
CA GLU A 54 -1.10 -3.56 33.82
C GLU A 54 -1.58 -3.03 35.18
N GLN A 55 -0.89 -3.39 36.26
CA GLN A 55 -1.16 -2.89 37.62
C GLN A 55 -0.48 -1.54 37.93
N GLY A 56 0.37 -1.02 37.02
CA GLY A 56 1.13 0.20 37.23
C GLY A 56 2.27 0.08 38.26
N VAL A 57 2.67 -1.15 38.62
CA VAL A 57 3.80 -1.41 39.54
C VAL A 57 5.12 -1.07 38.87
N ARG A 58 5.22 -1.31 37.56
CA ARG A 58 6.37 -0.95 36.72
C ARG A 58 5.86 -0.33 35.42
N THR A 59 6.77 0.31 34.70
CA THR A 59 6.51 0.86 33.37
C THR A 59 7.37 0.10 32.35
N PRO A 60 6.82 -0.27 31.19
CA PRO A 60 7.62 -0.79 30.08
C PRO A 60 8.59 0.28 29.56
N GLY A 61 9.75 -0.14 29.06
CA GLY A 61 10.69 0.74 28.37
C GLY A 61 10.26 1.01 26.92
N PRO A 62 11.02 1.84 26.18
CA PRO A 62 10.68 2.23 24.80
C PRO A 62 10.53 1.04 23.84
N GLU A 63 11.45 0.08 23.90
CA GLU A 63 11.40 -1.12 23.05
C GLU A 63 10.19 -1.99 23.39
N GLU A 64 9.87 -2.16 24.67
CA GLU A 64 8.70 -2.96 25.06
C GLU A 64 7.38 -2.25 24.74
N ILE A 65 7.33 -0.92 24.85
CA ILE A 65 6.20 -0.12 24.38
C ILE A 65 5.98 -0.32 22.89
N LYS A 66 7.05 -0.33 22.09
CA LYS A 66 6.96 -0.57 20.65
C LYS A 66 6.42 -1.97 20.35
N SER A 67 6.99 -3.01 20.96
CA SER A 67 6.52 -4.39 20.79
C SER A 67 5.07 -4.59 21.26
N LEU A 68 4.68 -3.96 22.37
CA LEU A 68 3.31 -4.00 22.87
C LEU A 68 2.34 -3.28 21.93
N ALA A 69 2.73 -2.11 21.42
CA ALA A 69 1.93 -1.33 20.48
C ALA A 69 1.62 -2.12 19.20
N GLU A 70 2.64 -2.76 18.61
CA GLU A 70 2.51 -3.65 17.45
C GLU A 70 1.59 -4.86 17.76
N ALA A 71 1.82 -5.54 18.88
CA ALA A 71 1.01 -6.69 19.28
C ALA A 71 -0.46 -6.33 19.58
N LEU A 72 -0.71 -5.13 20.11
CA LEU A 72 -2.03 -4.63 20.50
C LEU A 72 -2.73 -3.84 19.40
N ASP A 73 -2.06 -3.55 18.27
CA ASP A 73 -2.58 -2.71 17.18
C ASP A 73 -3.01 -1.30 17.65
N VAL A 74 -2.18 -0.69 18.48
CA VAL A 74 -2.37 0.65 19.04
C VAL A 74 -1.10 1.49 18.85
N SER A 75 -1.20 2.81 19.02
CA SER A 75 -0.01 3.67 18.93
C SER A 75 0.86 3.60 20.21
N PRO A 76 2.21 3.66 20.10
CA PRO A 76 3.09 3.84 21.25
C PRO A 76 2.72 5.08 22.08
N ALA A 77 2.33 6.17 21.41
CA ALA A 77 1.90 7.42 22.04
C ALA A 77 0.64 7.23 22.88
N TYR A 78 -0.32 6.41 22.41
CA TYR A 78 -1.49 6.05 23.19
C TYR A 78 -1.11 5.27 24.45
N LEU A 79 -0.26 4.23 24.34
CA LEU A 79 0.16 3.47 25.50
C LEU A 79 0.89 4.34 26.53
N MET A 80 1.68 5.32 26.06
CA MET A 80 2.44 6.25 26.91
C MET A 80 1.62 7.45 27.41
N CYS A 81 0.31 7.47 27.22
CA CYS A 81 -0.57 8.59 27.63
C CYS A 81 -0.19 9.95 27.00
N LEU A 82 0.45 9.93 25.83
CA LEU A 82 0.82 11.12 25.05
C LEU A 82 -0.30 11.53 24.07
N SER A 83 -1.29 10.67 23.85
CA SER A 83 -2.46 10.90 22.98
C SER A 83 -3.63 10.03 23.42
N ASP A 84 -4.87 10.51 23.32
CA ASP A 84 -6.08 9.70 23.59
C ASP A 84 -6.52 8.85 22.39
N GLU A 85 -5.83 9.00 21.25
CA GLU A 85 -6.14 8.27 20.03
C GLU A 85 -5.49 6.88 20.05
N ALA A 86 -6.30 5.84 20.32
CA ALA A 86 -5.85 4.46 20.48
C ALA A 86 -5.08 3.92 19.27
N GLN A 87 -5.54 4.23 18.07
CA GLN A 87 -4.89 3.81 16.85
C GLN A 87 -3.95 4.90 16.35
N VAL A 88 -2.81 4.48 15.79
CA VAL A 88 -2.09 5.35 14.86
C VAL A 88 -3.12 5.66 13.78
N LYS A 89 -3.56 6.91 13.65
CA LYS A 89 -4.10 7.37 12.37
C LYS A 89 -2.98 7.06 11.40
N VAL A 90 -3.09 5.95 10.67
CA VAL A 90 -2.27 5.71 9.50
C VAL A 90 -2.43 7.02 8.75
N VAL A 91 -1.37 7.83 8.73
CA VAL A 91 -1.37 9.05 7.96
C VAL A 91 -1.69 8.51 6.58
N LYS A 92 -2.93 8.68 6.13
CA LYS A 92 -3.34 8.32 4.77
C LYS A 92 -2.29 9.05 3.95
N LYS A 93 -1.32 8.31 3.41
CA LYS A 93 -0.28 8.89 2.57
C LYS A 93 -1.08 9.65 1.52
N THR A 94 -1.10 10.98 1.62
CA THR A 94 -1.99 11.80 0.81
C THR A 94 -1.60 11.73 -0.67
N SER A 95 -0.43 11.16 -0.95
CA SER A 95 0.09 10.77 -2.25
C SER A 95 0.74 9.39 -2.15
N HIS A 96 0.29 8.42 -2.96
CA HIS A 96 1.16 7.29 -3.33
C HIS A 96 2.04 7.73 -4.49
N LEU A 97 3.34 7.45 -4.37
CA LEU A 97 4.26 7.56 -5.47
C LEU A 97 4.36 6.19 -6.12
N ILE A 98 4.08 6.14 -7.42
CA ILE A 98 4.27 4.94 -8.25
C ILE A 98 5.36 5.18 -9.28
N PRO A 99 6.11 4.15 -9.69
CA PRO A 99 7.17 4.31 -10.67
C PRO A 99 6.62 4.62 -12.06
N LEU A 100 7.27 5.53 -12.78
CA LEU A 100 7.05 5.74 -14.21
C LEU A 100 7.93 4.77 -14.99
N LEU A 101 7.29 3.89 -15.76
CA LEU A 101 7.94 2.93 -16.63
C LEU A 101 7.81 3.37 -18.09
N ASP A 102 8.78 2.99 -18.91
CA ASP A 102 8.65 2.98 -20.36
C ASP A 102 7.97 1.68 -20.85
N HIS A 103 7.66 1.61 -22.15
CA HIS A 103 6.98 0.45 -22.74
C HIS A 103 7.81 -0.83 -22.69
N HIS A 104 9.15 -0.75 -22.68
CA HIS A 104 10.00 -1.93 -22.56
C HIS A 104 10.03 -2.43 -21.11
N GLN A 105 10.18 -1.54 -20.14
CA GLN A 105 10.13 -1.85 -18.71
C GLN A 105 8.76 -2.42 -18.30
N ALA A 106 7.67 -1.92 -18.88
CA ALA A 106 6.32 -2.42 -18.65
C ALA A 106 6.15 -3.91 -18.98
N CYS A 107 6.90 -4.45 -19.96
CA CYS A 107 6.93 -5.89 -20.26
C CYS A 107 7.39 -6.78 -19.08
N GLN A 108 8.03 -6.18 -18.07
CA GLN A 108 8.46 -6.78 -16.82
C GLN A 108 8.13 -5.87 -15.64
N ALA A 109 6.93 -5.26 -15.65
CA ALA A 109 6.51 -4.24 -14.70
C ALA A 109 6.73 -4.67 -13.25
N ARG A 110 6.31 -5.89 -12.87
CA ARG A 110 6.43 -6.41 -11.51
C ARG A 110 7.88 -6.43 -11.00
N LEU A 111 8.84 -6.77 -11.86
CA LEU A 111 10.27 -6.77 -11.52
C LEU A 111 10.78 -5.35 -11.29
N HIS A 112 10.41 -4.42 -12.17
CA HIS A 112 10.88 -3.03 -12.12
C HIS A 112 10.26 -2.28 -10.94
N VAL A 113 8.96 -2.45 -10.71
CA VAL A 113 8.25 -1.91 -9.54
C VAL A 113 8.89 -2.40 -8.25
N ASN A 114 9.08 -3.72 -8.10
CA ASN A 114 9.70 -4.27 -6.89
C ASN A 114 11.13 -3.78 -6.70
N THR A 115 11.92 -3.69 -7.77
CA THR A 115 13.30 -3.18 -7.71
C THR A 115 13.33 -1.73 -7.22
N ILE A 116 12.49 -0.86 -7.78
CA ILE A 116 12.41 0.56 -7.39
C ILE A 116 11.92 0.71 -5.95
N ARG A 117 10.96 -0.12 -5.52
CA ARG A 117 10.43 -0.10 -4.15
C ARG A 117 11.45 -0.59 -3.11
N VAL A 118 12.14 -1.70 -3.37
CA VAL A 118 13.09 -2.32 -2.42
C VAL A 118 14.40 -1.56 -2.34
N GLN A 119 14.92 -1.09 -3.47
CA GLN A 119 16.24 -0.43 -3.51
C GLN A 119 16.19 1.03 -3.07
N GLY A 120 15.01 1.60 -2.80
CA GLY A 120 14.85 2.94 -2.24
C GLY A 120 15.63 4.00 -3.02
N THR A 121 15.10 4.45 -4.16
CA THR A 121 15.69 5.52 -4.98
C THR A 121 17.14 5.28 -5.45
N CYS A 122 17.55 4.02 -5.62
CA CYS A 122 18.80 3.72 -6.34
C CYS A 122 18.50 3.73 -7.86
N GLY A 123 18.60 4.91 -8.47
CA GLY A 123 18.41 5.12 -9.91
C GLY A 123 17.54 6.33 -10.19
N ASP A 124 17.74 6.95 -11.35
CA ASP A 124 17.04 8.12 -11.91
C ASP A 124 15.54 7.84 -12.21
N ALA A 125 14.92 6.95 -11.44
CA ALA A 125 13.57 6.45 -11.64
C ALA A 125 12.56 7.56 -11.33
N ALA A 126 11.93 8.08 -12.37
CA ALA A 126 10.85 9.04 -12.25
C ALA A 126 9.66 8.41 -11.48
N LEU A 127 9.12 9.16 -10.53
CA LEU A 127 7.94 8.76 -9.76
C LEU A 127 6.77 9.69 -10.07
N ILE A 128 5.57 9.13 -10.16
CA ILE A 128 4.33 9.86 -10.38
C ILE A 128 3.51 9.83 -9.10
N SER A 129 3.02 11.00 -8.68
CA SER A 129 2.08 11.13 -7.57
C SER A 129 0.67 10.79 -8.04
N VAL A 130 0.06 9.82 -7.39
CA VAL A 130 -1.34 9.45 -7.60
C VAL A 130 -2.23 10.16 -6.58
N SER A 131 -3.39 10.63 -7.04
CA SER A 131 -4.35 11.32 -6.18
C SER A 131 -4.90 10.40 -5.08
N ALA A 132 -5.27 11.00 -3.94
CA ALA A 132 -5.84 10.27 -2.81
C ALA A 132 -7.12 9.48 -3.14
N ALA A 133 -7.83 9.86 -4.21
CA ALA A 133 -9.08 9.24 -4.63
C ALA A 133 -8.91 7.82 -5.19
N LEU A 134 -7.77 7.53 -5.82
CA LEU A 134 -7.47 6.20 -6.39
C LEU A 134 -6.81 5.25 -5.38
N LEU A 135 -6.34 5.76 -4.24
CA LEU A 135 -5.63 4.97 -3.23
C LEU A 135 -6.38 3.77 -2.66
N PRO A 136 -7.72 3.77 -2.48
CA PRO A 136 -8.41 2.60 -1.97
C PRO A 136 -8.37 1.40 -2.94
N GLU A 137 -8.16 1.66 -4.23
CA GLU A 137 -8.23 0.68 -5.31
C GLU A 137 -6.86 0.30 -5.86
N LEU A 138 -5.83 1.13 -5.59
CA LEU A 138 -4.51 0.96 -6.16
C LEU A 138 -3.67 -0.06 -5.38
N SER A 139 -3.20 -1.08 -6.09
CA SER A 139 -2.29 -2.07 -5.55
C SER A 139 -0.87 -1.55 -5.42
N ASP A 140 -0.10 -2.28 -4.63
CA ASP A 140 1.31 -2.10 -4.39
C ASP A 140 2.20 -2.37 -5.64
N GLU A 141 1.60 -2.96 -6.69
CA GLU A 141 2.26 -3.28 -7.96
C GLU A 141 1.93 -2.26 -9.08
N ALA A 142 1.13 -1.25 -8.77
CA ALA A 142 0.75 -0.23 -9.74
C ALA A 142 1.93 0.61 -10.22
N PHE A 143 1.85 1.06 -11.47
CA PHE A 143 2.87 1.86 -12.13
C PHE A 143 2.24 2.87 -13.10
N ALA A 144 3.01 3.88 -13.46
CA ALA A 144 2.65 4.84 -14.50
C ALA A 144 3.35 4.48 -15.82
N LEU A 145 2.68 4.67 -16.95
CA LEU A 145 3.24 4.48 -18.29
C LEU A 145 3.03 5.75 -19.11
N LYS A 146 4.10 6.29 -19.70
CA LYS A 146 4.00 7.45 -20.61
C LYS A 146 3.72 6.98 -22.03
N MET A 147 2.62 7.42 -22.63
CA MET A 147 2.27 7.12 -24.01
C MET A 147 3.27 7.75 -25.00
N THR A 148 3.76 6.96 -25.97
CA THR A 148 4.82 7.39 -26.91
C THR A 148 4.45 7.32 -28.38
N ASP A 149 3.31 6.73 -28.73
CA ASP A 149 2.83 6.60 -30.10
C ASP A 149 1.35 6.99 -30.25
N GLU A 150 0.85 6.94 -31.48
CA GLU A 150 -0.48 7.42 -31.85
C GLU A 150 -1.54 6.29 -31.93
N SER A 151 -1.23 5.06 -31.54
CA SER A 151 -2.13 3.89 -31.69
C SER A 151 -3.49 4.06 -31.01
N MET A 152 -3.53 4.88 -29.96
CA MET A 152 -4.74 5.11 -29.16
C MET A 152 -5.34 6.52 -29.35
N MET A 153 -4.90 7.28 -30.35
CA MET A 153 -5.51 8.57 -30.67
C MET A 153 -6.91 8.38 -31.29
N PRO A 154 -7.87 9.27 -30.98
CA PRO A 154 -7.74 10.51 -30.21
C PRO A 154 -7.92 10.36 -28.68
N GLU A 155 -8.32 9.17 -28.21
CA GLU A 155 -8.70 8.92 -26.82
C GLU A 155 -7.50 9.11 -25.88
N ILE A 156 -6.37 8.48 -26.19
CA ILE A 156 -5.08 8.62 -25.51
C ILE A 156 -4.07 9.22 -26.49
N ARG A 157 -3.38 10.28 -26.07
CA ARG A 157 -2.45 11.04 -26.91
C ARG A 157 -1.01 10.78 -26.50
N VAL A 158 -0.09 10.99 -27.44
CA VAL A 158 1.34 11.01 -27.14
C VAL A 158 1.62 12.00 -26.01
N GLY A 159 2.34 11.54 -24.99
CA GLY A 159 2.68 12.32 -23.81
C GLY A 159 1.73 12.17 -22.61
N ASP A 160 0.55 11.59 -22.79
CA ASP A 160 -0.34 11.21 -21.69
C ASP A 160 0.37 10.23 -20.74
N VAL A 161 0.07 10.32 -19.43
CA VAL A 161 0.59 9.41 -18.42
C VAL A 161 -0.56 8.54 -17.89
N LEU A 162 -0.44 7.24 -18.10
CA LEU A 162 -1.46 6.25 -17.79
C LEU A 162 -1.14 5.59 -16.45
N ILE A 163 -2.10 5.55 -15.53
CA ILE A 163 -1.98 4.83 -14.26
C ILE A 163 -2.50 3.41 -14.47
N VAL A 164 -1.62 2.42 -14.28
CA VAL A 164 -1.85 1.01 -14.58
C VAL A 164 -1.77 0.19 -13.31
N ASP A 165 -2.72 -0.72 -13.11
CA ASP A 165 -2.70 -1.67 -12.01
C ASP A 165 -2.74 -3.12 -12.51
N PRO A 166 -1.67 -3.90 -12.26
CA PRO A 166 -1.62 -5.33 -12.58
C PRO A 166 -2.61 -6.21 -11.81
N SER A 167 -3.09 -5.75 -10.65
CA SER A 167 -3.98 -6.55 -9.78
C SER A 167 -5.45 -6.49 -10.19
N ILE A 168 -5.79 -5.66 -11.18
CA ILE A 168 -7.17 -5.41 -11.60
C ILE A 168 -7.43 -6.10 -12.94
N GLU A 169 -8.37 -7.05 -12.93
CA GLU A 169 -8.85 -7.70 -14.15
C GLU A 169 -9.66 -6.71 -15.00
N PRO A 170 -9.42 -6.64 -16.32
CA PRO A 170 -10.11 -5.69 -17.18
C PRO A 170 -11.56 -6.09 -17.46
N ALA A 171 -12.47 -5.14 -17.36
CA ALA A 171 -13.83 -5.25 -17.87
C ALA A 171 -13.86 -4.97 -19.39
N PRO A 172 -14.81 -5.56 -20.15
CA PRO A 172 -14.97 -5.24 -21.57
C PRO A 172 -15.13 -3.73 -21.80
N GLY A 173 -14.27 -3.17 -22.65
CA GLY A 173 -14.21 -1.74 -22.94
C GLY A 173 -13.10 -0.98 -22.21
N ASP A 174 -12.45 -1.60 -21.22
CA ASP A 174 -11.34 -0.99 -20.49
C ASP A 174 -10.09 -0.88 -21.37
N PHE A 175 -9.24 0.11 -21.07
CA PHE A 175 -7.91 0.18 -21.65
C PHE A 175 -6.93 -0.66 -20.83
N VAL A 176 -6.07 -1.38 -21.51
CA VAL A 176 -5.12 -2.32 -20.92
C VAL A 176 -3.73 -2.10 -21.50
N VAL A 177 -2.72 -2.41 -20.69
CA VAL A 177 -1.34 -2.57 -21.15
C VAL A 177 -1.10 -4.06 -21.37
N VAL A 178 -0.60 -4.43 -22.54
CA VAL A 178 -0.44 -5.83 -22.94
C VAL A 178 0.94 -6.08 -23.53
N LYS A 179 1.40 -7.31 -23.35
CA LYS A 179 2.64 -7.83 -23.91
C LYS A 179 2.31 -8.92 -24.92
N VAL A 180 2.84 -8.75 -26.12
CA VAL A 180 2.74 -9.75 -27.19
C VAL A 180 4.16 -10.24 -27.47
N PRO A 181 4.46 -11.56 -27.46
CA PRO A 181 5.82 -12.08 -27.63
C PRO A 181 6.54 -11.64 -28.90
N SER A 182 5.80 -11.35 -29.98
CA SER A 182 6.34 -10.84 -31.24
C SER A 182 6.70 -9.34 -31.21
N ILE A 183 6.32 -8.62 -30.15
CA ILE A 183 6.53 -7.17 -30.00
C ILE A 183 7.41 -6.95 -28.76
N SER A 184 8.54 -6.26 -28.94
CA SER A 184 9.51 -6.05 -27.84
C SER A 184 8.99 -5.15 -26.72
N ASN A 185 8.07 -4.25 -27.05
CA ASN A 185 7.51 -3.24 -26.17
C ASN A 185 6.07 -3.58 -25.84
N ALA A 186 5.63 -3.25 -24.63
CA ALA A 186 4.23 -3.28 -24.28
C ALA A 186 3.44 -2.32 -25.17
N ILE A 187 2.19 -2.64 -25.43
CA ILE A 187 1.27 -1.80 -26.21
C ILE A 187 0.04 -1.48 -25.38
N VAL A 188 -0.60 -0.35 -25.68
CA VAL A 188 -1.85 0.07 -25.06
C VAL A 188 -2.99 -0.23 -26.01
N CYS A 189 -4.01 -0.95 -25.53
CA CYS A 189 -5.16 -1.34 -26.33
C CYS A 189 -6.45 -1.24 -25.51
N LYS A 190 -7.59 -1.24 -26.19
CA LYS A 190 -8.90 -1.42 -25.59
C LYS A 190 -9.28 -2.90 -25.61
N TYR A 191 -9.65 -3.44 -24.46
CA TYR A 191 -10.02 -4.85 -24.31
C TYR A 191 -11.46 -5.10 -24.77
N ARG A 192 -11.66 -6.05 -25.68
CA ARG A 192 -12.98 -6.49 -26.13
C ARG A 192 -13.14 -8.00 -25.96
N LYS A 193 -14.01 -8.40 -25.04
CA LYS A 193 -14.40 -9.80 -24.88
C LYS A 193 -15.33 -10.24 -26.02
N LEU A 194 -15.03 -11.38 -26.66
CA LEU A 194 -15.82 -11.89 -27.79
C LEU A 194 -16.96 -12.82 -27.37
N SER A 195 -16.77 -13.60 -26.31
CA SER A 195 -17.77 -14.56 -25.82
C SER A 195 -17.67 -14.72 -24.31
N TYR A 196 -18.77 -15.16 -23.69
CA TYR A 196 -18.79 -15.59 -22.29
C TYR A 196 -18.24 -17.00 -22.09
N THR A 197 -18.25 -17.82 -23.15
CA THR A 197 -17.90 -19.25 -23.10
C THR A 197 -16.54 -19.57 -23.69
N SER A 198 -15.95 -18.64 -24.44
CA SER A 198 -14.61 -18.77 -25.03
C SER A 198 -13.65 -17.81 -24.31
N PRO A 199 -12.38 -18.21 -24.10
CA PRO A 199 -11.35 -17.31 -23.59
C PRO A 199 -10.86 -16.29 -24.64
N GLU A 200 -11.35 -16.35 -25.89
CA GLU A 200 -10.95 -15.45 -26.96
C GLU A 200 -11.38 -14.00 -26.70
N PHE A 201 -10.49 -13.07 -27.01
CA PHE A 201 -10.72 -11.64 -26.91
C PHE A 201 -9.99 -10.89 -28.01
N GLU A 202 -10.32 -9.61 -28.16
CA GLU A 202 -9.64 -8.69 -29.05
C GLU A 202 -9.00 -7.54 -28.28
N LEU A 203 -7.89 -7.07 -28.82
CA LEU A 203 -7.16 -5.89 -28.42
C LEU A 203 -7.30 -4.87 -29.54
N LEU A 204 -8.04 -3.81 -29.26
CA LEU A 204 -8.38 -2.79 -30.24
C LEU A 204 -7.50 -1.57 -30.07
N THR A 205 -6.99 -1.05 -31.17
CA THR A 205 -6.42 0.29 -31.26
C THR A 205 -7.55 1.30 -31.51
N ALA A 206 -7.42 2.52 -31.00
CA ALA A 206 -8.41 3.57 -31.24
C ALA A 206 -8.13 4.35 -32.54
N ASN A 207 -6.91 4.25 -33.06
CA ASN A 207 -6.49 4.85 -34.31
C ASN A 207 -6.58 3.82 -35.45
N ASP A 208 -7.45 4.05 -36.42
CA ASP A 208 -7.70 3.14 -37.56
C ASP A 208 -6.47 2.88 -38.44
N ASN A 209 -5.41 3.68 -38.32
CA ASN A 209 -4.14 3.44 -39.01
C ASN A 209 -3.29 2.34 -38.36
N TRP A 210 -3.71 1.83 -37.20
CA TRP A 210 -3.01 0.81 -36.44
C TRP A 210 -3.80 -0.51 -36.42
N PRO A 211 -3.10 -1.66 -36.37
CA PRO A 211 -3.77 -2.95 -36.43
C PRO A 211 -4.37 -3.34 -35.07
N ASN A 212 -5.53 -4.00 -35.12
CA ASN A 212 -6.09 -4.71 -33.98
C ASN A 212 -5.50 -6.12 -33.89
N ILE A 213 -5.53 -6.71 -32.70
CA ILE A 213 -5.06 -8.08 -32.46
C ILE A 213 -6.21 -8.92 -31.94
N THR A 214 -6.48 -10.05 -32.59
CA THR A 214 -7.40 -11.07 -32.08
C THR A 214 -6.57 -12.13 -31.37
N VAL A 215 -6.85 -12.33 -30.08
CA VAL A 215 -6.18 -13.33 -29.26
C VAL A 215 -6.99 -14.61 -29.28
N THR A 216 -6.44 -15.61 -29.96
CA THR A 216 -6.98 -16.97 -30.05
C THR A 216 -6.09 -17.95 -29.30
N ALA A 217 -6.44 -19.24 -29.29
CA ALA A 217 -5.65 -20.28 -28.62
C ALA A 217 -4.18 -20.37 -29.10
N ASP A 218 -3.87 -19.87 -30.30
CA ASP A 218 -2.53 -19.94 -30.90
C ASP A 218 -1.71 -18.65 -30.71
N ILE A 219 -2.33 -17.58 -30.19
CA ILE A 219 -1.68 -16.27 -30.00
C ILE A 219 -1.54 -16.04 -28.50
N ASP A 220 -0.32 -16.13 -28.01
CA ASP A 220 -0.01 -15.77 -26.63
C ASP A 220 0.01 -14.23 -26.51
N ALA A 221 -0.94 -13.67 -25.76
CA ALA A 221 -0.91 -12.27 -25.36
C ALA A 221 -1.19 -12.17 -23.86
N GLU A 222 -0.32 -11.46 -23.14
CA GLU A 222 -0.40 -11.30 -21.70
C GLU A 222 -0.91 -9.90 -21.37
N ILE A 223 -1.97 -9.80 -20.58
CA ILE A 223 -2.42 -8.52 -20.03
C ILE A 223 -1.56 -8.21 -18.81
N ILE A 224 -0.78 -7.12 -18.91
CA ILE A 224 0.10 -6.66 -17.82
C ILE A 224 -0.72 -5.97 -16.73
N GLY A 225 -1.76 -5.22 -17.11
CA GLY A 225 -2.64 -4.54 -16.16
C GLY A 225 -3.68 -3.65 -16.82
N SER A 226 -4.65 -3.23 -16.02
CA SER A 226 -5.76 -2.35 -16.44
C SER A 226 -5.41 -0.88 -16.19
N ILE A 227 -5.79 0.00 -17.11
CA ILE A 227 -5.57 1.44 -16.98
C ILE A 227 -6.74 2.05 -16.21
N LEU A 228 -6.44 2.64 -15.05
CA LEU A 228 -7.42 3.25 -14.16
C LEU A 228 -7.62 4.74 -14.41
N GLN A 229 -6.57 5.42 -14.86
CA GLN A 229 -6.61 6.87 -15.08
C GLN A 229 -5.65 7.30 -16.18
N ASN A 230 -6.08 8.29 -16.96
CA ASN A 230 -5.24 9.03 -17.89
C ASN A 230 -4.98 10.43 -17.33
N LEU A 231 -3.70 10.78 -17.13
CA LEU A 231 -3.24 12.11 -16.75
C LEU A 231 -2.72 12.84 -17.99
N ARG A 232 -3.42 13.92 -18.36
CA ARG A 232 -3.06 14.78 -19.49
C ARG A 232 -2.69 16.18 -18.99
N ASN A 233 -1.47 16.61 -19.32
CA ASN A 233 -1.02 17.98 -19.10
C ASN A 233 -1.36 18.82 -20.35
N TYR A 234 -1.97 19.99 -20.13
CA TYR A 234 -2.32 20.95 -21.18
C TYR A 234 -1.24 22.03 -21.32
#